data_AF-A0A562MAK6-F1
#
_entry.id   AF-A0A562MAK6-F1
#
_cell.length_a   1.000
_cell.length_b   1.000
_cell.length_c   1.000
_cell.angle_alpha   90.00
_cell.angle_beta   90.00
_cell.angle_gamma   90.00
#
_symmetry.space_group_name_H-M   'P 1'
#
loop_
_entity.id
_entity.type
_entity.pdbx_description
1 polymer ?
#
loop_
_entity_poly.entity_id
_entity_poly.type
_entity_poly.pdbx_seq_one_letter_code
_entity_poly.pdbx_strand_id
1 'polypeptide(L)'
;MSGMGRGAGNTATEQLLPLLTRLEPSKERALLEHVLRHFDPLRKRYGWGSSAAYQFAGSNFIHPSYVQKLCEGGALSDAAIIRRLSDLPADERMSFANDKLSALMAQDIA
;
A
#
# COMPACT_ATOMS: atom_id res chain seq x y z
N MET A 1 0.62 -10.71 9.38
CA MET A 1 1.98 -10.36 9.84
C MET A 1 2.59 -9.32 8.91
N SER A 2 3.26 -8.31 9.45
CA SER A 2 3.84 -7.15 8.71
C SER A 2 2.83 -6.39 7.84
N GLY A 3 1.56 -6.42 8.23
CA GLY A 3 0.47 -5.83 7.43
C GLY A 3 0.38 -6.40 6.01
N MET A 4 0.87 -7.62 5.76
CA MET A 4 0.89 -8.21 4.43
C MET A 4 -0.51 -8.21 3.79
N GLY A 5 -0.58 -7.64 2.59
CA GLY A 5 -1.80 -7.44 1.82
C GLY A 5 -1.49 -6.65 0.54
N ARG A 6 -2.44 -6.56 -0.38
CA ARG A 6 -2.32 -5.69 -1.56
C ARG A 6 -2.38 -4.23 -1.12
N GLY A 7 -1.75 -3.35 -1.89
CA GLY A 7 -1.77 -1.92 -1.66
C GLY A 7 -1.04 -1.48 -0.38
N ALA A 8 -1.69 -0.62 0.40
CA ALA A 8 -1.21 -0.12 1.70
C ALA A 8 -0.96 -1.22 2.74
N GLY A 9 -1.52 -2.41 2.52
CA GLY A 9 -1.49 -3.52 3.45
C GLY A 9 -2.70 -3.56 4.38
N ASN A 10 -2.66 -4.49 5.32
CA ASN A 10 -3.66 -4.71 6.36
C ASN A 10 -3.17 -4.16 7.71
N THR A 11 -4.06 -4.09 8.70
CA THR A 11 -3.65 -3.93 10.10
C THR A 11 -2.68 -5.04 10.47
N ALA A 12 -1.47 -4.69 10.89
CA ALA A 12 -0.45 -5.66 11.19
C ALA A 12 -0.80 -6.40 12.49
N THR A 13 -0.86 -7.73 12.43
CA THR A 13 -1.20 -8.58 13.57
C THR A 13 -0.30 -8.32 14.78
N GLU A 14 0.99 -8.15 14.54
CA GLU A 14 1.99 -7.87 15.58
C GLU A 14 1.84 -6.50 16.24
N GLN A 15 1.17 -5.55 15.58
CA GLN A 15 0.82 -4.26 16.17
C GLN A 15 -0.53 -4.33 16.90
N LEU A 16 -1.47 -5.12 16.39
CA LEU A 16 -2.82 -5.23 16.94
C LEU A 16 -2.88 -6.10 18.20
N LEU A 17 -2.16 -7.23 18.22
CA LEU A 17 -2.28 -8.24 19.27
C LEU A 17 -1.94 -7.72 20.69
N PRO A 18 -0.90 -6.89 20.90
CA PRO A 18 -0.61 -6.29 22.20
C PRO A 18 -1.67 -5.30 22.69
N LEU A 19 -2.48 -4.74 21.78
CA LEU A 19 -3.57 -3.83 22.12
C LEU A 19 -4.84 -4.59 22.53
N LEU A 20 -5.07 -5.75 21.93
CA LEU A 20 -6.26 -6.57 22.19
C LEU A 20 -6.09 -7.52 23.38
N THR A 21 -4.85 -7.85 23.73
CA THR A 21 -4.53 -8.86 24.74
C THR A 21 -3.40 -8.38 25.65
N ARG A 22 -3.37 -8.84 26.90
CA ARG A 22 -2.20 -8.69 27.76
C ARG A 22 -1.13 -9.69 27.32
N LEU A 23 -0.38 -9.32 26.30
CA LEU A 23 0.68 -10.16 25.76
C LEU A 23 1.91 -10.07 26.67
N GLU A 24 2.40 -11.21 27.16
CA GLU A 24 3.64 -11.27 27.93
C GLU A 24 4.82 -10.77 27.07
N PRO A 25 5.77 -10.00 27.63
CA PRO A 25 6.90 -9.45 26.87
C PRO A 25 7.71 -10.50 26.10
N SER A 26 7.82 -11.72 26.64
CA SER A 26 8.52 -12.83 25.99
C SER A 26 7.80 -13.31 24.72
N LYS A 27 6.47 -13.31 24.71
CA LYS A 27 5.64 -13.69 23.54
C LYS A 27 5.64 -12.59 22.49
N GLU A 28 5.57 -11.33 22.92
CA GLU A 28 5.70 -10.17 22.04
C GLU A 28 7.04 -10.18 21.30
N ARG A 29 8.14 -10.38 22.04
CA ARG A 29 9.48 -10.51 21.45
C ARG A 29 9.55 -11.64 20.42
N ALA A 30 9.07 -12.84 20.76
CA ALA A 30 9.08 -13.97 19.84
C ALA A 30 8.26 -13.71 18.56
N LEU A 31 7.12 -13.02 18.69
CA LEU A 31 6.30 -12.59 17.56
C LEU A 31 7.04 -11.61 16.65
N LEU A 32 7.68 -10.58 17.23
CA LEU A 32 8.44 -9.59 16.47
C LEU A 32 9.66 -10.23 15.79
N GLU A 33 10.39 -11.11 16.47
CA GLU A 33 11.50 -11.89 15.89
C GLU A 33 11.03 -12.74 14.70
N HIS A 34 9.84 -13.37 14.79
CA HIS A 34 9.24 -14.12 13.69
C HIS A 34 8.90 -13.22 12.49
N VAL A 35 8.30 -12.05 12.73
CA VAL A 35 8.00 -11.06 11.68
C VAL A 35 9.28 -10.60 10.97
N LEU A 36 10.31 -10.25 11.74
CA LEU A 36 11.59 -9.80 11.19
C LEU A 36 12.30 -10.90 10.37
N ARG A 37 12.24 -12.15 10.83
CA ARG A 37 12.90 -13.26 10.15
C ARG A 37 12.22 -13.65 8.84
N HIS A 38 10.89 -13.65 8.81
CA HIS A 38 10.14 -14.26 7.71
C HIS A 38 9.40 -13.25 6.82
N PHE A 39 8.85 -12.18 7.40
CA PHE A 39 7.99 -11.25 6.66
C PHE A 39 8.72 -9.99 6.20
N ASP A 40 9.70 -9.48 6.94
CA ASP A 40 10.47 -8.31 6.52
C ASP A 40 11.23 -8.52 5.19
N PRO A 41 11.90 -9.67 4.93
CA PRO A 41 12.55 -9.91 3.64
C PRO A 41 11.53 -9.94 2.48
N LEU A 42 10.37 -10.53 2.72
CA LEU A 42 9.29 -10.58 1.73
C LEU A 42 8.71 -9.18 1.48
N ARG A 43 8.52 -8.37 2.53
CA ARG A 43 8.04 -6.99 2.42
C ARG A 43 8.99 -6.16 1.56
N LYS A 44 10.30 -6.29 1.80
CA LYS A 44 11.34 -5.63 1.00
C LYS A 44 11.33 -6.10 -0.46
N ARG A 45 11.07 -7.38 -0.70
CA ARG A 45 11.01 -7.95 -2.05
C ARG A 45 9.77 -7.53 -2.84
N TYR A 46 8.59 -7.51 -2.20
CA TYR A 46 7.30 -7.31 -2.87
C TYR A 46 6.70 -5.92 -2.66
N GLY A 47 7.28 -5.11 -1.77
CA GLY A 47 6.99 -3.69 -1.64
C GLY A 47 5.59 -3.33 -1.13
N TRP A 48 4.90 -4.23 -0.42
CA TRP A 48 3.63 -3.85 0.21
C TRP A 48 3.87 -2.92 1.41
N GLY A 49 2.87 -2.08 1.71
CA GLY A 49 2.92 -1.14 2.82
C GLY A 49 2.37 0.23 2.43
N SER A 50 2.04 1.02 3.45
CA SER A 50 1.50 2.36 3.26
C SER A 50 2.52 3.31 2.65
N SER A 51 2.04 4.28 1.87
CA SER A 51 2.79 5.42 1.33
C SER A 51 1.87 6.64 1.29
N ALA A 52 2.39 7.83 0.97
CA ALA A 52 1.52 9.01 0.83
C ALA A 52 0.54 8.83 -0.34
N ALA A 53 0.95 8.14 -1.41
CA ALA A 53 0.06 7.80 -2.53
C ALA A 53 -1.07 6.84 -2.12
N TYR A 54 -0.76 5.80 -1.32
CA TYR A 54 -1.80 4.93 -0.79
C TYR A 54 -2.74 5.63 0.20
N GLN A 55 -2.21 6.54 1.02
CA GLN A 55 -3.04 7.35 1.92
C GLN A 55 -4.01 8.22 1.13
N PHE A 56 -3.53 8.91 0.09
CA PHE A 56 -4.37 9.71 -0.79
C PHE A 56 -5.44 8.85 -1.48
N ALA A 57 -5.05 7.70 -2.01
CA ALA A 57 -5.98 6.78 -2.67
C ALA A 57 -7.07 6.29 -1.72
N GLY A 58 -6.70 5.87 -0.50
CA GLY A 58 -7.66 5.43 0.52
C GLY A 58 -8.65 6.53 0.91
N SER A 59 -8.16 7.75 1.17
CA SER A 59 -9.01 8.91 1.50
C SER A 59 -9.96 9.32 0.37
N ASN A 60 -9.64 8.98 -0.87
CA ASN A 60 -10.42 9.34 -2.06
C ASN A 60 -11.16 8.15 -2.69
N PHE A 61 -11.24 7.01 -1.98
CA PHE A 61 -11.93 5.81 -2.46
C PHE A 61 -11.40 5.28 -3.81
N ILE A 62 -10.10 5.41 -4.04
CA ILE A 62 -9.40 4.95 -5.24
C ILE A 62 -8.92 3.51 -5.04
N HIS A 63 -9.23 2.64 -6.00
CA HIS A 63 -8.85 1.25 -5.98
C HIS A 63 -7.32 1.09 -5.88
N PRO A 64 -6.80 0.27 -4.94
CA PRO A 64 -5.37 0.21 -4.64
C PRO A 64 -4.49 -0.24 -5.82
N SER A 65 -5.07 -0.93 -6.81
CA SER A 65 -4.32 -1.33 -8.01
C SER A 65 -3.85 -0.14 -8.86
N TYR A 66 -4.50 1.03 -8.80
CA TYR A 66 -3.97 2.21 -9.49
C TYR A 66 -2.62 2.62 -8.92
N VAL A 67 -2.51 2.75 -7.59
CA VAL A 67 -1.24 3.05 -6.92
C VAL A 67 -0.22 1.94 -7.20
N GLN A 68 -0.59 0.66 -7.07
CA GLN A 68 0.31 -0.46 -7.35
C GLN A 68 0.91 -0.37 -8.76
N LYS A 69 0.07 -0.12 -9.76
CA LYS A 69 0.49 -0.04 -11.17
C LYS A 69 1.30 1.21 -11.49
N LEU A 70 1.01 2.34 -10.85
CA LEU A 70 1.81 3.55 -11.01
C LEU A 70 3.17 3.46 -10.27
N CYS A 71 3.25 2.67 -9.20
CA CYS A 71 4.51 2.36 -8.51
C CYS A 71 5.35 1.29 -9.23
N GLU A 72 4.74 0.43 -10.06
CA GLU A 72 5.48 -0.61 -10.80
C GLU A 72 6.60 0.02 -11.64
N GLY A 73 7.84 -0.40 -11.41
CA GLY A 73 9.03 0.13 -12.08
C GLY A 73 9.74 1.29 -11.37
N GLY A 74 9.19 1.83 -10.26
CA GLY A 74 9.88 2.77 -9.37
C GLY A 74 10.20 4.14 -9.97
N ALA A 75 9.61 4.49 -11.11
CA ALA A 75 9.91 5.73 -11.84
C ALA A 75 9.19 6.96 -11.29
N LEU A 76 8.10 6.78 -10.53
CA LEU A 76 7.25 7.87 -10.04
C LEU A 76 7.39 8.06 -8.53
N SER A 77 7.52 9.31 -8.10
CA SER A 77 7.40 9.68 -6.69
C SER A 77 5.93 9.65 -6.25
N ASP A 78 5.69 9.50 -4.94
CA ASP A 78 4.33 9.58 -4.37
C ASP A 78 3.59 10.86 -4.81
N ALA A 79 4.30 12.00 -4.88
CA ALA A 79 3.72 13.26 -5.34
C ALA A 79 3.24 13.21 -6.79
N ALA A 80 4.01 12.58 -7.69
CA ALA A 80 3.62 12.39 -9.09
C ALA A 80 2.43 11.44 -9.21
N ILE A 81 2.38 10.38 -8.40
CA ILE A 81 1.26 9.44 -8.36
C ILE A 81 0.00 10.15 -7.87
N ILE A 82 0.08 10.93 -6.79
CA ILE A 82 -1.05 11.71 -6.26
C ILE A 82 -1.61 12.66 -7.31
N ARG A 83 -0.74 13.40 -8.02
CA ARG A 83 -1.16 14.31 -9.10
C ARG A 83 -1.93 13.58 -10.21
N ARG A 84 -1.49 12.38 -10.59
CA ARG A 84 -2.23 11.58 -11.59
C ARG A 84 -3.58 11.15 -11.02
N LEU A 85 -3.58 10.61 -9.81
CA LEU A 85 -4.80 10.11 -9.17
C LEU A 85 -5.88 11.18 -8.95
N SER A 86 -5.50 12.47 -8.81
CA SER A 86 -6.49 13.55 -8.69
C SER A 86 -7.35 13.73 -9.93
N ASP A 87 -6.88 13.28 -11.10
CA ASP A 87 -7.62 13.40 -12.36
C ASP A 87 -8.62 12.25 -12.58
N LEU A 88 -8.61 11.23 -11.72
CA LEU A 88 -9.54 10.11 -11.83
C LEU A 88 -10.96 10.55 -11.40
N PRO A 89 -11.99 10.42 -12.26
CA PRO A 89 -13.37 10.80 -11.93
C PRO A 89 -13.91 10.00 -10.74
N ALA A 90 -14.69 10.66 -9.86
CA ALA A 90 -15.12 10.09 -8.59
C ALA A 90 -15.93 8.79 -8.71
N ASP A 91 -16.77 8.68 -9.74
CA ASP A 91 -17.60 7.54 -10.07
C ASP A 91 -16.81 6.35 -10.67
N GLU A 92 -15.56 6.56 -11.05
CA GLU A 92 -14.69 5.54 -11.65
C GLU A 92 -13.61 5.02 -10.69
N ARG A 93 -13.50 5.57 -9.47
CA ARG A 93 -12.38 5.32 -8.54
C ARG A 93 -12.39 3.93 -7.92
N MET A 94 -13.58 3.38 -7.66
CA MET A 94 -13.78 2.19 -6.82
C MET A 94 -13.36 0.87 -7.48
N SER A 95 -13.27 0.84 -8.81
CA SER A 95 -12.85 -0.32 -9.59
C SER A 95 -11.62 0.01 -10.43
N PHE A 96 -10.73 -0.96 -10.59
CA PHE A 96 -9.57 -0.79 -11.47
C PHE A 96 -9.93 -1.08 -12.92
N ALA A 97 -9.52 -0.18 -13.81
CA ALA A 97 -9.67 -0.32 -15.26
C ALA A 97 -8.38 0.10 -16.00
N ASN A 98 -7.93 -0.73 -16.95
CA ASN A 98 -6.66 -0.58 -17.65
C ASN A 98 -6.61 0.67 -18.55
N ASP A 99 -7.70 0.98 -19.23
CA ASP A 99 -7.86 2.16 -20.08
C ASP A 99 -7.65 3.46 -19.28
N LYS A 100 -8.19 3.52 -18.06
CA LYS A 100 -8.00 4.65 -17.14
C LYS A 100 -6.57 4.75 -16.67
N LEU A 101 -5.94 3.63 -16.33
CA LEU A 101 -4.52 3.61 -15.99
C LEU A 101 -3.67 4.15 -17.15
N SER A 102 -3.94 3.74 -18.38
CA SER A 102 -3.24 4.25 -19.56
C SER A 102 -3.39 5.77 -19.72
N ALA A 103 -4.59 6.32 -19.50
CA ALA A 103 -4.82 7.76 -19.52
C ALA A 103 -4.01 8.51 -18.45
N LEU A 104 -3.92 7.95 -17.24
CA LEU A 104 -3.11 8.49 -16.15
C LEU A 104 -1.60 8.44 -16.44
N MET A 105 -1.13 7.45 -17.22
CA MET A 105 0.28 7.29 -17.57
C MET A 105 0.72 8.18 -18.74
N ALA A 106 -0.19 8.56 -19.63
CA ALA A 106 0.11 9.39 -20.81
C ALA A 106 0.44 10.87 -20.47
N GLN A 107 0.30 11.27 -19.20
CA GLN A 107 0.46 12.66 -18.75
C GLN A 107 1.91 13.19 -18.73
N ASP A 108 2.90 12.39 -19.15
CA ASP A 108 4.33 12.79 -19.17
C ASP A 108 4.79 13.34 -20.54
N ILE A 109 3.88 13.55 -21.49
CA ILE A 109 4.18 14.15 -22.80
C ILE A 109 3.55 15.54 -22.87
N ALA A 110 4.04 16.48 -22.06
CA ALA A 110 3.78 17.92 -22.19
C ALA A 110 4.92 18.73 -21.57
#